data_AF-A0A7W9UZH4-F1
#
_entry.id   AF-A0A7W9UZH4-F1
#
_cell.length_a   1.000
_cell.length_b   1.000
_cell.length_c   1.000
_cell.angle_alpha   90.00
_cell.angle_beta   90.00
_cell.angle_gamma   90.00
#
_symmetry.space_group_name_H-M   'P 1'
#
loop_
_entity.id
_entity.type
_entity.pdbx_description
1 polymer ?
#
loop_
_entity_poly.entity_id
_entity_poly.type
_entity_poly.pdbx_seq_one_letter_code
_entity_poly.pdbx_strand_id
1 'polypeptide(L)'
;MRHSRVARWKLLPLLTGVALAALVAPSPATAAGPARDADQFAQAKAFFGAYDDTYYKGAIGKTGEPLKAALHQIISRNTTKLSYSQVWDALKATDQDPAKSANVILLYSGRSQSKNSNGGGANQWNREHVWAKSHGNFGTATGPGTDIHHLRPTNVSVNSIRGNKDFDLGGSELGEAPGNRTDKDSFEPRDQVKGDVARMILYMAVRYEGGDGFADLEVNDKVGNGSNPFLGRLSVLKKWNAQDAPDAFEKKRNQTIFDTYQHNRNPFIDHPEWVGKIWK
;
A
#
# COMPACT_ATOMS: atom_id res chain seq x y z
N MET A 1 27.34 73.40 46.15
CA MET A 1 28.39 72.35 46.11
C MET A 1 28.06 71.44 44.93
N ARG A 2 28.45 71.76 43.69
CA ARG A 2 29.69 71.37 42.97
C ARG A 2 30.18 69.93 43.22
N HIS A 3 30.40 69.27 42.07
CA HIS A 3 31.15 68.03 41.77
C HIS A 3 30.31 66.77 41.55
N SER A 4 30.50 65.95 40.51
CA SER A 4 31.26 65.99 39.25
C SER A 4 30.76 64.84 38.37
N ARG A 5 30.73 65.03 37.05
CA ARG A 5 30.38 64.00 36.04
C ARG A 5 31.50 62.97 35.89
N VAL A 6 31.16 61.71 35.62
CA VAL A 6 32.00 60.81 34.80
C VAL A 6 31.10 60.02 33.85
N ALA A 7 31.17 60.35 32.57
CA ALA A 7 30.59 59.58 31.48
C ALA A 7 31.56 58.45 31.09
N ARG A 8 31.07 57.21 31.01
CA ARG A 8 31.82 56.11 30.38
C ARG A 8 31.34 55.97 28.94
N TRP A 9 32.19 56.38 28.00
CA TRP A 9 32.08 56.05 26.59
C TRP A 9 32.43 54.57 26.38
N LYS A 10 31.57 53.82 25.70
CA LYS A 10 31.93 52.55 25.07
C LYS A 10 32.09 52.81 23.58
N LEU A 11 33.33 52.64 23.11
CA LEU A 11 33.73 52.72 21.72
C LEU A 11 33.04 51.63 20.89
N LEU A 12 32.36 52.04 19.83
CA LEU A 12 32.01 51.18 18.69
C LEU A 12 33.29 50.89 17.89
N PRO A 13 33.61 49.63 17.56
CA PRO A 13 34.56 49.37 16.49
C PRO A 13 33.88 49.59 15.14
N LEU A 14 34.40 50.54 14.37
CA LEU A 14 34.20 50.66 12.93
C LEU A 14 34.84 49.44 12.26
N LEU A 15 34.06 48.62 11.57
CA LEU A 15 34.54 47.65 10.59
C LEU A 15 34.22 48.17 9.19
N THR A 16 35.20 48.85 8.59
CA THR A 16 35.30 49.05 7.15
C THR A 16 35.85 47.78 6.52
N GLY A 17 35.16 47.18 5.53
CA GLY A 17 35.72 46.04 4.82
C GLY A 17 34.82 45.37 3.79
N VAL A 18 34.85 45.89 2.58
CA VAL A 18 34.68 45.21 1.27
C VAL A 18 33.33 44.52 1.00
N ALA A 19 32.48 45.19 0.23
CA ALA A 19 31.43 44.53 -0.54
C ALA A 19 32.07 43.75 -1.70
N LEU A 20 32.12 42.42 -1.58
CA LEU A 20 32.40 41.54 -2.71
C LEU A 20 31.11 41.43 -3.54
N ALA A 21 31.04 42.12 -4.67
CA ALA A 21 30.03 41.84 -5.68
C ALA A 21 30.37 40.49 -6.34
N ALA A 22 29.77 39.41 -5.84
CA ALA A 22 29.83 38.12 -6.52
C ALA A 22 28.97 38.22 -7.79
N LEU A 23 29.62 38.30 -8.96
CA LEU A 23 28.97 37.98 -10.22
C LEU A 23 28.57 36.50 -10.16
N VAL A 24 27.28 36.24 -9.95
CA VAL A 24 26.69 34.93 -10.18
C VAL A 24 26.60 34.75 -11.70
N ALA A 25 27.55 34.00 -12.26
CA ALA A 25 27.40 33.48 -13.61
C ALA A 25 26.21 32.50 -13.61
N PRO A 26 25.28 32.58 -14.57
CA PRO A 26 24.23 31.58 -14.69
C PRO A 26 24.86 30.23 -15.02
N SER A 27 24.75 29.26 -14.11
CA SER A 27 25.03 27.86 -14.41
C SER A 27 24.14 27.44 -15.58
N PRO A 28 24.66 26.75 -16.61
CA PRO A 28 23.80 26.19 -17.63
C PRO A 28 22.95 25.13 -16.95
N ALA A 29 21.66 25.40 -16.80
CA ALA A 29 20.68 24.37 -16.55
C ALA A 29 20.75 23.44 -17.77
N THR A 30 21.48 22.33 -17.65
CA THR A 30 21.38 21.25 -18.61
C THR A 30 19.94 20.76 -18.55
N ALA A 31 19.13 21.21 -19.50
CA ALA A 31 17.86 20.61 -19.84
C ALA A 31 18.13 19.13 -20.13
N ALA A 32 17.86 18.28 -19.14
CA ALA A 32 17.73 16.86 -19.34
C ALA A 32 16.54 16.67 -20.30
N GLY A 33 16.83 16.50 -21.58
CA GLY A 33 15.82 16.39 -22.62
C GLY A 33 14.94 15.14 -22.48
N PRO A 34 13.89 15.05 -23.33
CA PRO A 34 12.89 13.97 -23.33
C PRO A 34 13.47 12.55 -23.52
N ALA A 35 14.75 12.43 -23.85
CA ALA A 35 15.46 11.15 -23.97
C ALA A 35 15.73 10.47 -22.61
N ARG A 36 15.95 11.22 -21.51
CA ARG A 36 16.18 10.61 -20.19
C ARG A 36 14.92 9.96 -19.62
N ASP A 37 13.75 10.55 -19.89
CA ASP A 37 12.46 9.99 -19.49
C ASP A 37 12.08 8.78 -20.33
N ALA A 38 12.39 8.78 -21.63
CA ALA A 38 12.18 7.63 -22.51
C ALA A 38 13.09 6.44 -22.12
N ASP A 39 14.34 6.69 -21.74
CA ASP A 39 15.27 5.64 -21.28
C ASP A 39 14.87 5.08 -19.90
N GLN A 40 14.34 5.91 -18.99
CA GLN A 40 13.78 5.42 -17.72
C GLN A 40 12.49 4.63 -17.93
N PHE A 41 11.62 5.05 -18.85
CA PHE A 41 10.43 4.28 -19.25
C PHE A 41 10.80 2.98 -19.95
N ALA A 42 11.82 2.97 -20.81
CA ALA A 42 12.30 1.78 -21.51
C ALA A 42 13.03 0.81 -20.55
N GLN A 43 13.82 1.33 -19.60
CA GLN A 43 14.40 0.52 -18.53
C GLN A 43 13.33 -0.01 -17.57
N ALA A 44 12.29 0.76 -17.25
CA ALA A 44 11.14 0.23 -16.51
C ALA A 44 10.46 -0.89 -17.31
N LYS A 45 10.19 -0.68 -18.61
CA LYS A 45 9.62 -1.69 -19.52
C LYS A 45 10.48 -2.94 -19.68
N ALA A 46 11.81 -2.82 -19.56
CA ALA A 46 12.75 -3.93 -19.60
C ALA A 46 12.97 -4.60 -18.22
N PHE A 47 12.79 -3.87 -17.12
CA PHE A 47 12.74 -4.41 -15.76
C PHE A 47 11.45 -5.20 -15.49
N PHE A 48 10.35 -4.79 -16.10
CA PHE A 48 9.11 -5.56 -16.21
C PHE A 48 9.18 -6.48 -17.44
N GLY A 49 10.04 -7.51 -17.41
CA GLY A 49 10.00 -8.55 -18.44
C GLY A 49 8.56 -9.03 -18.62
N ALA A 50 8.01 -8.93 -19.84
CA ALA A 50 6.58 -9.02 -20.08
C ALA A 50 6.00 -10.32 -19.47
N TYR A 51 5.32 -10.18 -18.33
CA TYR A 51 4.75 -11.30 -17.61
C TYR A 51 3.67 -12.01 -18.46
N ASP A 52 3.04 -11.31 -19.40
CA ASP A 52 2.05 -11.80 -20.36
C ASP A 52 2.50 -13.04 -21.14
N ASP A 53 3.72 -13.02 -21.67
CA ASP A 53 4.25 -14.13 -22.49
C ASP A 53 4.79 -15.29 -21.63
N THR A 54 4.90 -15.08 -20.32
CA THR A 54 5.51 -16.01 -19.37
C THR A 54 4.53 -16.34 -18.25
N TYR A 55 4.58 -15.60 -17.14
CA TYR A 55 3.82 -15.83 -15.91
C TYR A 55 2.29 -15.85 -16.13
N TYR A 56 1.77 -14.95 -16.98
CA TYR A 56 0.35 -14.80 -17.26
C TYR A 56 -0.13 -15.45 -18.57
N LYS A 57 0.73 -16.18 -19.28
CA LYS A 57 0.41 -16.77 -20.58
C LYS A 57 -0.92 -17.54 -20.61
N GLY A 58 -1.23 -18.26 -19.54
CA GLY A 58 -2.47 -19.04 -19.41
C GLY A 58 -3.74 -18.22 -19.18
N ALA A 59 -3.62 -16.93 -18.85
CA ALA A 59 -4.73 -16.02 -18.58
C ALA A 59 -5.05 -15.10 -19.78
N ILE A 60 -4.07 -14.84 -20.65
CA ILE A 60 -4.23 -13.94 -21.80
C ILE A 60 -5.40 -14.38 -22.69
N GLY A 61 -6.23 -13.39 -23.07
CA GLY A 61 -7.41 -13.58 -23.93
C GLY A 61 -8.66 -14.13 -23.23
N LYS A 62 -8.56 -14.58 -21.96
CA LYS A 62 -9.72 -15.09 -21.21
C LYS A 62 -10.52 -13.94 -20.58
N THR A 63 -11.79 -14.21 -20.29
CA THR A 63 -12.69 -13.34 -19.49
C THR A 63 -13.59 -14.21 -18.61
N GLY A 64 -14.29 -13.61 -17.63
CA GLY A 64 -15.21 -14.30 -16.73
C GLY A 64 -14.53 -15.40 -15.89
N GLU A 65 -15.29 -16.46 -15.59
CA GLU A 65 -14.81 -17.63 -14.85
C GLU A 65 -13.54 -18.27 -15.46
N PRO A 66 -13.40 -18.43 -16.79
CA PRO A 66 -12.14 -18.92 -17.37
C PRO A 66 -10.91 -18.08 -17.01
N LEU A 67 -11.05 -16.76 -16.92
CA LEU A 67 -9.97 -15.88 -16.50
C LEU A 67 -9.70 -16.03 -15.00
N LYS A 68 -10.75 -16.01 -14.17
CA LYS A 68 -10.64 -16.22 -12.71
C LYS A 68 -9.89 -17.52 -12.38
N ALA A 69 -10.34 -18.63 -12.95
CA ALA A 69 -9.74 -19.95 -12.75
C ALA A 69 -8.28 -20.02 -13.26
N ALA A 70 -7.97 -19.39 -14.40
CA ALA A 70 -6.60 -19.33 -14.90
C ALA A 70 -5.68 -18.56 -13.95
N LEU A 71 -6.15 -17.43 -13.42
CA LEU A 71 -5.40 -16.65 -12.45
C LEU A 71 -5.23 -17.39 -11.13
N HIS A 72 -6.28 -18.00 -10.59
CA HIS A 72 -6.22 -18.85 -9.40
C HIS A 72 -5.11 -19.91 -9.53
N GLN A 73 -5.07 -20.63 -10.66
CA GLN A 73 -4.04 -21.61 -10.94
C GLN A 73 -2.63 -21.01 -11.00
N ILE A 74 -2.46 -19.81 -11.57
CA ILE A 74 -1.16 -19.15 -11.67
C ILE A 74 -0.67 -18.74 -10.28
N ILE A 75 -1.51 -18.08 -9.49
CA ILE A 75 -1.11 -17.44 -8.24
C ILE A 75 -1.11 -18.39 -7.02
N SER A 76 -1.64 -19.61 -7.18
CA SER A 76 -1.61 -20.67 -6.16
C SER A 76 -0.39 -21.59 -6.26
N ARG A 77 0.32 -21.59 -7.40
CA ARG A 77 1.46 -22.48 -7.64
C ARG A 77 2.75 -21.94 -7.05
N ASN A 78 3.57 -22.84 -6.51
CA ASN A 78 4.93 -22.58 -6.02
C ASN A 78 5.04 -21.38 -5.06
N THR A 79 3.98 -21.12 -4.29
CA THR A 79 3.98 -20.00 -3.35
C THR A 79 4.75 -20.35 -2.10
N THR A 80 5.77 -19.56 -1.77
CA THR A 80 6.43 -19.67 -0.46
C THR A 80 5.45 -19.22 0.63
N LYS A 81 5.39 -20.03 1.69
CA LYS A 81 4.49 -19.85 2.81
C LYS A 81 5.26 -19.22 3.97
N LEU A 82 4.85 -18.02 4.40
CA LEU A 82 5.43 -17.35 5.55
C LEU A 82 4.77 -17.79 6.85
N SER A 83 5.55 -17.93 7.91
CA SER A 83 5.00 -17.99 9.27
C SER A 83 4.53 -16.61 9.71
N TYR A 84 3.62 -16.57 10.69
CA TYR A 84 3.07 -15.30 11.17
C TYR A 84 4.15 -14.35 11.72
N SER A 85 5.22 -14.87 12.34
CA SER A 85 6.34 -14.04 12.81
C SER A 85 7.15 -13.42 11.66
N GLN A 86 7.38 -14.18 10.58
CA GLN A 86 8.11 -13.71 9.39
C GLN A 86 7.38 -12.56 8.66
N VAL A 87 6.05 -12.47 8.81
CA VAL A 87 5.27 -11.35 8.24
C VAL A 87 5.79 -10.00 8.72
N TRP A 88 6.31 -9.86 9.95
CA TRP A 88 6.85 -8.58 10.41
C TRP A 88 8.01 -8.08 9.55
N ASP A 89 8.95 -8.95 9.24
CA ASP A 89 10.12 -8.57 8.45
C ASP A 89 9.75 -8.39 6.98
N ALA A 90 8.79 -9.16 6.49
CA ALA A 90 8.21 -8.95 5.16
C ALA A 90 7.58 -7.55 5.04
N LEU A 91 6.70 -7.15 5.97
CA LEU A 91 6.04 -5.84 5.91
C LEU A 91 7.02 -4.66 6.05
N LYS A 92 8.10 -4.84 6.82
CA LYS A 92 9.17 -3.83 6.88
C LYS A 92 9.88 -3.65 5.54
N ALA A 93 9.91 -4.66 4.68
CA ALA A 93 10.50 -4.55 3.34
C ALA A 93 9.48 -4.06 2.32
N THR A 94 8.30 -4.69 2.27
CA THR A 94 7.27 -4.45 1.25
C THR A 94 6.66 -3.05 1.36
N ASP A 95 6.52 -2.53 2.57
CA ASP A 95 5.88 -1.25 2.84
C ASP A 95 6.89 -0.17 3.29
N GLN A 96 8.20 -0.37 3.05
CA GLN A 96 9.25 0.59 3.38
C GLN A 96 8.99 1.94 2.73
N ASP A 97 9.03 3.00 3.52
CA ASP A 97 8.92 4.37 3.02
C ASP A 97 10.10 4.68 2.06
N PRO A 98 9.82 5.05 0.79
CA PRO A 98 10.86 5.35 -0.19
C PRO A 98 11.71 6.57 0.17
N ALA A 99 11.15 7.53 0.93
CA ALA A 99 11.87 8.72 1.39
C ALA A 99 12.59 8.48 2.74
N LYS A 100 12.23 7.42 3.48
CA LYS A 100 12.79 7.13 4.81
C LYS A 100 12.88 5.63 5.07
N SER A 101 13.99 5.02 4.68
CA SER A 101 14.20 3.55 4.74
C SER A 101 14.06 2.92 6.13
N ALA A 102 14.21 3.68 7.21
CA ALA A 102 13.98 3.24 8.59
C ALA A 102 12.48 3.14 8.96
N ASN A 103 11.58 3.57 8.08
CA ASN A 103 10.14 3.64 8.29
C ASN A 103 9.36 2.74 7.31
N VAL A 104 8.10 2.48 7.65
CA VAL A 104 7.06 1.96 6.76
C VAL A 104 5.97 3.01 6.56
N ILE A 105 5.27 2.95 5.43
CA ILE A 105 4.04 3.72 5.20
C ILE A 105 2.84 2.92 5.71
N LEU A 106 2.08 3.52 6.63
CA LEU A 106 0.86 2.90 7.13
C LEU A 106 -0.27 3.03 6.12
N LEU A 107 -0.99 1.93 5.84
CA LEU A 107 -2.00 1.85 4.78
C LEU A 107 -3.04 2.99 4.87
N TYR A 108 -3.84 3.00 5.94
CA TYR A 108 -4.99 3.88 6.05
C TYR A 108 -4.61 5.33 6.36
N SER A 109 -3.60 5.57 7.21
CA SER A 109 -3.21 6.94 7.57
C SER A 109 -2.21 7.58 6.62
N GLY A 110 -1.53 6.80 5.76
CA GLY A 110 -0.42 7.28 4.92
C GLY A 110 0.81 7.74 5.72
N ARG A 111 0.80 7.57 7.04
CA ARG A 111 1.86 8.05 7.92
C ARG A 111 3.13 7.21 7.75
N SER A 112 4.26 7.89 7.57
CA SER A 112 5.58 7.29 7.70
C SER A 112 5.91 7.02 9.18
N GLN A 113 6.11 5.77 9.55
CA GLN A 113 6.35 5.35 10.93
C GLN A 113 7.52 4.40 11.06
N SER A 114 8.30 4.52 12.14
CA SER A 114 9.46 3.65 12.41
C SER A 114 9.11 2.16 12.30
N LYS A 115 9.96 1.41 11.59
CA LYS A 115 9.89 -0.05 11.47
C LYS A 115 9.88 -0.77 12.82
N ASN A 116 10.49 -0.15 13.84
CA ASN A 116 10.61 -0.71 15.19
C ASN A 116 9.48 -0.25 16.13
N SER A 117 8.55 0.58 15.64
CA SER A 117 7.36 1.00 16.38
C SER A 117 6.18 0.06 16.14
N ASN A 118 6.45 -1.24 16.01
CA ASN A 118 5.45 -2.26 15.79
C ASN A 118 5.06 -2.95 17.11
N GLY A 119 3.79 -3.30 17.28
CA GLY A 119 3.31 -3.93 18.51
C GLY A 119 1.80 -3.81 18.71
N GLY A 120 1.37 -3.74 19.97
CA GLY A 120 -0.05 -3.68 20.37
C GLY A 120 -0.50 -2.37 21.01
N GLY A 121 0.40 -1.40 21.23
CA GLY A 121 0.04 -0.10 21.77
C GLY A 121 -0.66 0.79 20.73
N ALA A 122 -1.60 1.63 21.16
CA ALA A 122 -2.42 2.48 20.28
C ALA A 122 -1.61 3.33 19.26
N ASN A 123 -0.43 3.81 19.67
CA ASN A 123 0.45 4.63 18.82
C ASN A 123 1.45 3.80 17.98
N GLN A 124 1.48 2.49 18.16
CA GLN A 124 2.28 1.57 17.35
C GLN A 124 1.53 1.21 16.06
N TRP A 125 2.23 0.53 15.16
CA TRP A 125 1.60 -0.14 14.04
C TRP A 125 1.51 -1.65 14.25
N ASN A 126 0.48 -2.26 13.68
CA ASN A 126 0.31 -3.71 13.65
C ASN A 126 -0.02 -4.20 12.24
N ARG A 127 -0.21 -5.52 12.12
CA ARG A 127 -0.60 -6.21 10.90
C ARG A 127 -2.10 -6.07 10.70
N GLU A 128 -2.51 -5.31 9.70
CA GLU A 128 -3.86 -5.30 9.18
C GLU A 128 -4.06 -6.50 8.26
N HIS A 129 -5.12 -7.26 8.50
CA HIS A 129 -5.61 -8.27 7.58
C HIS A 129 -6.69 -7.62 6.72
N VAL A 130 -6.32 -7.07 5.56
CA VAL A 130 -7.27 -6.31 4.73
C VAL A 130 -8.48 -7.16 4.37
N TRP A 131 -8.31 -8.46 4.11
CA TRP A 131 -9.43 -9.40 4.28
C TRP A 131 -9.54 -9.79 5.76
N ALA A 132 -10.59 -9.36 6.45
CA ALA A 132 -10.70 -9.60 7.88
C ALA A 132 -10.79 -11.12 8.18
N LYS A 133 -9.93 -11.61 9.08
CA LYS A 133 -9.80 -13.04 9.40
C LYS A 133 -11.10 -13.74 9.80
N SER A 134 -12.05 -12.99 10.37
CA SER A 134 -13.36 -13.52 10.78
C SER A 134 -14.22 -13.94 9.57
N HIS A 135 -13.98 -13.36 8.40
CA HIS A 135 -14.64 -13.74 7.15
C HIS A 135 -13.94 -14.96 6.55
N GLY A 136 -14.22 -16.15 7.11
CA GLY A 136 -13.59 -17.41 6.70
C GLY A 136 -12.72 -18.07 7.78
N ASN A 137 -12.66 -17.50 8.99
CA ASN A 137 -12.10 -18.10 10.20
C ASN A 137 -10.69 -18.70 10.05
N PHE A 138 -9.83 -18.09 9.22
CA PHE A 138 -8.50 -18.64 8.93
C PHE A 138 -7.42 -18.23 9.95
N GLY A 139 -7.76 -17.30 10.85
CA GLY A 139 -6.86 -16.88 11.94
C GLY A 139 -5.51 -16.39 11.41
N THR A 140 -4.42 -16.83 12.06
CA THR A 140 -3.04 -16.50 11.67
C THR A 140 -2.27 -17.72 11.19
N ALA A 141 -3.00 -18.77 10.78
CA ALA A 141 -2.40 -19.97 10.20
C ALA A 141 -1.77 -19.62 8.85
N THR A 142 -0.71 -20.36 8.53
CA THR A 142 -0.02 -20.24 7.25
C THR A 142 -0.98 -20.48 6.09
N GLY A 143 -1.04 -19.55 5.13
CA GLY A 143 -2.04 -19.51 4.07
C GLY A 143 -2.66 -18.12 4.03
N PRO A 144 -3.99 -17.96 3.97
CA PRO A 144 -4.62 -16.63 3.94
C PRO A 144 -4.27 -15.79 5.17
N GLY A 145 -4.05 -16.42 6.34
CA GLY A 145 -3.65 -15.73 7.58
C GLY A 145 -2.27 -15.08 7.56
N THR A 146 -1.43 -15.43 6.59
CA THR A 146 -0.04 -14.96 6.45
C THR A 146 0.27 -14.43 5.06
N ASP A 147 -0.72 -14.33 4.16
CA ASP A 147 -0.50 -13.85 2.79
C ASP A 147 -0.21 -12.34 2.78
N ILE A 148 1.03 -11.99 2.47
CA ILE A 148 1.46 -10.61 2.44
C ILE A 148 0.95 -9.84 1.24
N HIS A 149 0.21 -10.42 0.29
CA HIS A 149 -0.49 -9.60 -0.69
C HIS A 149 -1.57 -8.74 -0.02
N HIS A 150 -2.22 -9.21 1.05
CA HIS A 150 -3.29 -8.48 1.75
C HIS A 150 -2.93 -7.97 3.16
N LEU A 151 -1.79 -8.39 3.71
CA LEU A 151 -1.35 -7.95 5.04
C LEU A 151 -0.63 -6.62 4.90
N ARG A 152 -1.04 -5.59 5.64
CA ARG A 152 -0.44 -4.24 5.56
C ARG A 152 -0.10 -3.70 6.95
N PRO A 153 0.93 -2.84 7.10
CA PRO A 153 1.13 -2.12 8.34
C PRO A 153 0.05 -1.04 8.50
N THR A 154 -0.56 -0.95 9.67
CA THR A 154 -1.54 0.10 9.99
C THR A 154 -1.38 0.57 11.43
N ASN A 155 -1.85 1.77 11.77
CA ASN A 155 -1.92 2.21 13.16
C ASN A 155 -2.91 1.31 13.93
N VAL A 156 -2.55 0.91 15.15
CA VAL A 156 -3.32 -0.04 15.96
C VAL A 156 -4.75 0.45 16.24
N SER A 157 -4.93 1.74 16.55
CA SER A 157 -6.26 2.32 16.78
C SER A 157 -7.13 2.30 15.52
N VAL A 158 -6.56 2.71 14.37
CA VAL A 158 -7.27 2.67 13.08
C VAL A 158 -7.63 1.24 12.69
N ASN A 159 -6.73 0.28 12.94
CA ASN A 159 -7.03 -1.14 12.76
C ASN A 159 -8.21 -1.60 13.60
N SER A 160 -8.22 -1.21 14.88
CA SER A 160 -9.30 -1.55 15.80
C SER A 160 -10.64 -0.97 15.36
N ILE A 161 -10.64 0.26 14.80
CA ILE A 161 -11.84 0.90 14.27
C ILE A 161 -12.34 0.20 13.01
N ARG A 162 -11.43 -0.19 12.10
CA ARG A 162 -11.76 -0.98 10.92
C ARG A 162 -12.38 -2.32 11.33
N GLY A 163 -11.77 -3.00 12.30
CA GLY A 163 -12.27 -4.26 12.85
C GLY A 163 -12.47 -5.34 11.78
N ASN A 164 -13.69 -5.87 11.69
CA ASN A 164 -14.12 -6.82 10.67
C ASN A 164 -15.17 -6.21 9.71
N LYS A 165 -15.20 -4.89 9.57
CA LYS A 165 -16.16 -4.24 8.68
C LYS A 165 -15.87 -4.59 7.22
N ASP A 166 -16.95 -4.68 6.45
CA ASP A 166 -16.86 -4.72 4.99
C ASP A 166 -16.30 -3.38 4.47
N PHE A 167 -15.85 -3.33 3.22
CA PHE A 167 -15.47 -2.07 2.60
C PHE A 167 -16.67 -1.49 1.84
N ASP A 168 -17.01 -0.22 2.11
CA ASP A 168 -18.05 0.55 1.43
C ASP A 168 -17.72 2.05 1.62
N LEU A 169 -18.70 2.93 1.45
CA LEU A 169 -18.55 4.38 1.62
C LEU A 169 -18.41 4.84 3.07
N GLY A 170 -18.54 3.94 4.05
CA GLY A 170 -18.46 4.30 5.47
C GLY A 170 -19.53 5.33 5.85
N GLY A 171 -19.17 6.19 6.82
CA GLY A 171 -20.02 7.29 7.25
C GLY A 171 -19.22 8.46 7.77
N SER A 172 -18.93 8.47 9.06
CA SER A 172 -18.20 9.57 9.70
C SER A 172 -16.70 9.45 9.45
N GLU A 173 -16.05 10.58 9.19
CA GLU A 173 -14.59 10.65 9.05
C GLU A 173 -13.85 10.36 10.36
N LEU A 174 -12.71 9.67 10.26
CA LEU A 174 -11.85 9.38 11.40
C LEU A 174 -10.90 10.54 11.69
N GLY A 175 -10.96 11.08 12.90
CA GLY A 175 -10.09 12.18 13.32
C GLY A 175 -8.60 11.83 13.31
N GLU A 176 -8.22 10.61 13.72
CA GLU A 176 -6.80 10.19 13.77
C GLU A 176 -6.23 9.74 12.42
N ALA A 177 -7.09 9.50 11.43
CA ALA A 177 -6.72 9.13 10.07
C ALA A 177 -7.70 9.79 9.07
N PRO A 178 -7.59 11.12 8.86
CA PRO A 178 -8.48 11.86 7.95
C PRO A 178 -8.51 11.26 6.55
N GLY A 179 -9.64 11.43 5.86
CA GLY A 179 -9.95 10.81 4.58
C GLY A 179 -10.50 9.39 4.67
N ASN A 180 -10.33 8.70 5.81
CA ASN A 180 -10.98 7.41 6.06
C ASN A 180 -12.31 7.63 6.77
N ARG A 181 -13.35 6.88 6.39
CA ARG A 181 -14.68 6.96 7.00
C ARG A 181 -15.11 5.62 7.55
N THR A 182 -15.95 5.64 8.57
CA THR A 182 -16.54 4.42 9.11
C THR A 182 -17.96 4.66 9.61
N ASP A 183 -18.74 3.60 9.58
CA ASP A 183 -20.02 3.51 10.25
C ASP A 183 -20.11 2.19 11.03
N LYS A 184 -21.32 1.65 11.18
CA LYS A 184 -21.57 0.43 11.96
C LYS A 184 -20.95 -0.81 11.31
N ASP A 185 -21.01 -0.95 9.99
CA ASP A 185 -20.69 -2.20 9.29
C ASP A 185 -19.71 -2.02 8.12
N SER A 186 -19.32 -0.78 7.82
CA SER A 186 -18.43 -0.47 6.70
C SER A 186 -17.30 0.51 7.02
N PHE A 187 -16.24 0.40 6.21
CA PHE A 187 -15.08 1.27 6.23
C PHE A 187 -14.76 1.77 4.81
N GLU A 188 -14.55 3.07 4.66
CA GLU A 188 -14.02 3.69 3.44
C GLU A 188 -12.57 4.11 3.70
N PRO A 189 -11.58 3.57 2.96
CA PRO A 189 -10.22 4.06 3.05
C PRO A 189 -10.08 5.42 2.36
N ARG A 190 -9.04 6.18 2.73
CA ARG A 190 -8.65 7.41 2.01
C ARG A 190 -8.40 7.15 0.52
N ASP A 191 -8.59 8.20 -0.29
CA ASP A 191 -8.62 8.07 -1.75
C ASP A 191 -7.37 7.43 -2.36
N GLN A 192 -6.18 7.65 -1.80
CA GLN A 192 -4.93 7.16 -2.38
C GLN A 192 -4.62 5.69 -2.07
N VAL A 193 -5.52 4.96 -1.39
CA VAL A 193 -5.38 3.51 -1.17
C VAL A 193 -6.68 2.75 -1.45
N LYS A 194 -7.65 3.39 -2.11
CA LYS A 194 -8.92 2.77 -2.48
C LYS A 194 -8.69 1.63 -3.47
N GLY A 195 -7.84 1.85 -4.45
CA GLY A 195 -7.44 0.88 -5.47
C GLY A 195 -6.63 -0.26 -4.85
N ASP A 196 -5.66 0.06 -4.00
CA ASP A 196 -4.88 -0.92 -3.23
C ASP A 196 -5.80 -1.90 -2.49
N VAL A 197 -6.74 -1.36 -1.69
CA VAL A 197 -7.69 -2.17 -0.92
C VAL A 197 -8.54 -3.04 -1.84
N ALA A 198 -9.07 -2.47 -2.92
CA ALA A 198 -9.86 -3.22 -3.89
C ALA A 198 -9.07 -4.39 -4.48
N ARG A 199 -7.84 -4.16 -4.95
CA ARG A 199 -7.00 -5.20 -5.56
C ARG A 199 -6.54 -6.26 -4.56
N MET A 200 -6.32 -5.90 -3.29
CA MET A 200 -6.02 -6.87 -2.23
C MET A 200 -7.22 -7.79 -1.95
N ILE A 201 -8.44 -7.25 -1.88
CA ILE A 201 -9.65 -8.05 -1.66
C ILE A 201 -9.96 -8.95 -2.84
N LEU A 202 -9.91 -8.41 -4.07
CA LEU A 202 -10.16 -9.19 -5.28
C LEU A 202 -9.11 -10.28 -5.48
N TYR A 203 -7.84 -10.00 -5.13
CA TYR A 203 -6.79 -11.03 -5.09
C TYR A 203 -7.13 -12.16 -4.14
N MET A 204 -7.54 -11.86 -2.90
CA MET A 204 -7.89 -12.90 -1.93
C MET A 204 -9.01 -13.80 -2.44
N ALA A 205 -10.03 -13.21 -3.07
CA ALA A 205 -11.15 -13.95 -3.65
C ALA A 205 -10.79 -14.83 -4.86
N VAL A 206 -9.68 -14.53 -5.55
CA VAL A 206 -9.15 -15.39 -6.64
C VAL A 206 -8.10 -16.35 -6.11
N ARG A 207 -7.32 -15.98 -5.10
CA ARG A 207 -6.27 -16.83 -4.56
C ARG A 207 -6.85 -17.99 -3.75
N TYR A 208 -7.93 -17.75 -3.02
CA TYR A 208 -8.49 -18.70 -2.04
C TYR A 208 -9.92 -19.12 -2.42
N GLU A 209 -10.06 -19.86 -3.52
CA GLU A 209 -11.35 -20.41 -4.02
C GLU A 209 -11.74 -21.73 -3.30
N GLY A 210 -11.23 -21.98 -2.10
CA GLY A 210 -11.38 -23.24 -1.39
C GLY A 210 -10.57 -24.41 -1.97
N GLY A 211 -10.82 -25.62 -1.47
CA GLY A 211 -10.15 -26.85 -1.92
C GLY A 211 -8.70 -27.03 -1.47
N ASP A 212 -8.08 -25.99 -0.90
CA ASP A 212 -6.71 -26.00 -0.35
C ASP A 212 -6.67 -26.10 1.18
N GLY A 213 -7.80 -26.46 1.80
CA GLY A 213 -7.98 -26.59 3.24
C GLY A 213 -8.45 -25.31 3.93
N PHE A 214 -8.68 -24.23 3.18
CA PHE A 214 -9.28 -23.00 3.67
C PHE A 214 -10.71 -22.81 3.13
N ALA A 215 -11.44 -21.86 3.72
CA ALA A 215 -12.74 -21.45 3.21
C ALA A 215 -12.61 -20.86 1.81
N ASP A 216 -13.65 -21.04 0.99
CA ASP A 216 -13.82 -20.33 -0.27
C ASP A 216 -14.15 -18.86 0.02
N LEU A 217 -13.18 -17.99 -0.25
CA LEU A 217 -13.28 -16.56 -0.01
C LEU A 217 -13.91 -15.92 -1.25
N GLU A 218 -15.07 -15.29 -1.11
CA GLU A 218 -15.75 -14.65 -2.24
C GLU A 218 -16.10 -13.19 -1.99
N VAL A 219 -16.04 -12.37 -3.04
CA VAL A 219 -16.61 -11.03 -3.02
C VAL A 219 -18.10 -11.09 -3.37
N ASN A 220 -18.90 -10.27 -2.70
CA ASN A 220 -20.31 -10.08 -3.05
C ASN A 220 -20.66 -8.59 -3.08
N ASP A 221 -21.92 -8.23 -3.33
CA ASP A 221 -22.36 -6.83 -3.42
C ASP A 221 -23.16 -6.36 -2.19
N LYS A 222 -22.83 -6.86 -1.00
CA LYS A 222 -23.54 -6.57 0.26
C LYS A 222 -22.56 -6.11 1.35
N VAL A 223 -23.06 -5.55 2.44
CA VAL A 223 -22.32 -5.36 3.71
C VAL A 223 -23.00 -6.16 4.81
N GLY A 224 -22.34 -6.34 5.95
CA GLY A 224 -22.89 -7.07 7.08
C GLY A 224 -22.81 -8.58 6.88
N ASN A 225 -21.74 -9.06 6.24
CA ASN A 225 -21.55 -10.49 5.95
C ASN A 225 -21.30 -11.36 7.19
N GLY A 226 -21.11 -10.75 8.37
CA GLY A 226 -20.89 -11.45 9.63
C GLY A 226 -19.59 -12.26 9.60
N SER A 227 -19.68 -13.56 9.87
CA SER A 227 -18.52 -14.47 9.82
C SER A 227 -18.47 -15.33 8.55
N ASN A 228 -19.39 -15.12 7.60
CA ASN A 228 -19.35 -15.81 6.31
C ASN A 228 -18.05 -15.44 5.58
N PRO A 229 -17.50 -16.32 4.73
CA PRO A 229 -16.26 -16.07 3.99
C PRO A 229 -16.51 -15.11 2.80
N PHE A 230 -17.33 -14.09 3.02
CA PHE A 230 -17.65 -13.07 2.04
C PHE A 230 -17.14 -11.72 2.49
N LEU A 231 -16.52 -10.97 1.59
CA LEU A 231 -16.18 -9.58 1.85
C LEU A 231 -16.73 -8.68 0.75
N GLY A 232 -17.47 -7.67 1.19
CA GLY A 232 -18.55 -7.11 0.41
C GLY A 232 -18.26 -5.89 -0.46
N ARG A 233 -19.34 -5.47 -1.12
CA ARG A 233 -19.51 -4.38 -2.11
C ARG A 233 -18.57 -4.43 -3.30
N LEU A 234 -18.62 -5.52 -4.05
CA LEU A 234 -17.96 -5.69 -5.32
C LEU A 234 -18.15 -4.48 -6.27
N SER A 235 -19.35 -3.89 -6.33
CA SER A 235 -19.58 -2.69 -7.14
C SER A 235 -18.69 -1.50 -6.72
N VAL A 236 -18.50 -1.32 -5.41
CA VAL A 236 -17.63 -0.27 -4.84
C VAL A 236 -16.16 -0.61 -5.05
N LEU A 237 -15.76 -1.86 -4.82
CA LEU A 237 -14.38 -2.32 -5.07
C LEU A 237 -13.98 -2.14 -6.55
N LYS A 238 -14.88 -2.49 -7.49
CA LYS A 238 -14.68 -2.24 -8.93
C LYS A 238 -14.49 -0.75 -9.22
N LYS A 239 -15.33 0.10 -8.62
CA LYS A 239 -15.23 1.56 -8.76
C LYS A 239 -13.91 2.09 -8.23
N TRP A 240 -13.49 1.67 -7.04
CA TRP A 240 -12.23 2.07 -6.44
C TRP A 240 -11.01 1.63 -7.25
N ASN A 241 -11.01 0.39 -7.74
CA ASN A 241 -9.95 -0.08 -8.64
C ASN A 241 -9.83 0.78 -9.91
N ALA A 242 -10.94 1.28 -10.46
CA ALA A 242 -10.92 2.15 -11.63
C ALA A 242 -10.52 3.61 -11.31
N GLN A 243 -10.83 4.09 -10.11
CA GLN A 243 -10.54 5.45 -9.67
C GLN A 243 -9.10 5.65 -9.19
N ASP A 244 -8.48 4.60 -8.65
CA ASP A 244 -7.14 4.62 -8.07
C ASP A 244 -6.28 3.53 -8.72
N ALA A 245 -5.57 3.91 -9.78
CA ALA A 245 -4.74 3.01 -10.57
C ALA A 245 -3.46 2.59 -9.81
N PRO A 246 -2.88 1.41 -10.09
CA PRO A 246 -1.68 0.96 -9.39
C PRO A 246 -0.50 1.93 -9.53
N ASP A 247 -0.02 2.44 -8.41
CA ASP A 247 1.08 3.39 -8.35
C ASP A 247 2.45 2.70 -8.24
N ALA A 248 3.51 3.50 -8.17
CA ALA A 248 4.87 2.97 -8.09
C ALA A 248 5.15 2.23 -6.76
N PHE A 249 4.52 2.64 -5.67
CA PHE A 249 4.69 2.01 -4.37
C PHE A 249 4.04 0.62 -4.35
N GLU A 250 2.80 0.52 -4.83
CA GLU A 250 2.06 -0.73 -4.93
C GLU A 250 2.73 -1.71 -5.91
N LYS A 251 3.19 -1.25 -7.08
CA LYS A 251 3.93 -2.10 -8.04
C LYS A 251 5.24 -2.62 -7.46
N LYS A 252 6.01 -1.77 -6.77
CA LYS A 252 7.25 -2.18 -6.10
C LYS A 252 6.96 -3.21 -5.01
N ARG A 253 5.87 -3.04 -4.28
CA ARG A 253 5.40 -3.99 -3.28
C ARG A 253 5.12 -5.35 -3.90
N ASN A 254 4.33 -5.41 -4.97
CA ASN A 254 4.03 -6.65 -5.71
C ASN A 254 5.31 -7.34 -6.20
N GLN A 255 6.25 -6.56 -6.75
CA GLN A 255 7.54 -7.06 -7.20
C GLN A 255 8.38 -7.65 -6.06
N THR A 256 8.43 -6.97 -4.91
CA THR A 256 9.20 -7.42 -3.72
C THR A 256 8.64 -8.74 -3.18
N ILE A 257 7.31 -8.87 -3.16
CA ILE A 257 6.65 -10.11 -2.74
C ILE A 257 7.02 -11.26 -3.68
N PHE A 258 7.03 -11.00 -4.99
CA PHE A 258 7.40 -11.97 -6.01
C PHE A 258 8.88 -12.37 -5.93
N ASP A 259 9.80 -11.42 -5.85
CA ASP A 259 11.24 -11.71 -5.92
C ASP A 259 11.76 -12.35 -4.64
N THR A 260 11.24 -11.95 -3.47
CA THR A 260 11.88 -12.23 -2.18
C THR A 260 11.07 -13.13 -1.25
N TYR A 261 9.74 -13.08 -1.29
CA TYR A 261 8.93 -13.61 -0.19
C TYR A 261 8.01 -14.77 -0.55
N GLN A 262 7.02 -14.55 -1.41
CA GLN A 262 5.98 -15.55 -1.71
C GLN A 262 6.04 -16.07 -3.14
N HIS A 263 6.80 -15.44 -4.04
CA HIS A 263 6.99 -15.89 -5.42
C HIS A 263 5.70 -16.00 -6.25
N ASN A 264 4.66 -15.31 -5.81
CA ASN A 264 3.45 -15.05 -6.58
C ASN A 264 3.14 -13.56 -6.66
N ARG A 265 2.30 -13.20 -7.61
CA ARG A 265 1.92 -11.82 -7.90
C ARG A 265 0.44 -11.60 -7.68
N ASN A 266 0.06 -10.39 -7.28
CA ASN A 266 -1.32 -9.95 -7.37
C ASN A 266 -1.60 -9.51 -8.83
N PRO A 267 -2.42 -10.27 -9.59
CA PRO A 267 -2.64 -10.02 -11.00
C PRO A 267 -3.40 -8.72 -11.24
N PHE A 268 -4.13 -8.20 -10.24
CA PHE A 268 -4.86 -6.96 -10.39
C PHE A 268 -3.97 -5.73 -10.23
N ILE A 269 -2.75 -5.87 -9.68
CA ILE A 269 -1.74 -4.80 -9.67
C ILE A 269 -1.06 -4.71 -11.05
N ASP A 270 -0.76 -5.86 -11.66
CA ASP A 270 -0.11 -5.92 -12.97
C ASP A 270 -1.12 -5.66 -14.11
N HIS A 271 -2.37 -6.14 -13.97
CA HIS A 271 -3.48 -6.00 -14.92
C HIS A 271 -4.78 -5.54 -14.22
N PRO A 272 -4.89 -4.26 -13.81
CA PRO A 272 -6.07 -3.75 -13.12
C PRO A 272 -7.35 -3.85 -13.95
N GLU A 273 -7.25 -3.92 -15.28
CA GLU A 273 -8.40 -4.06 -16.17
C GLU A 273 -9.04 -5.46 -16.10
N TRP A 274 -8.34 -6.48 -15.58
CA TRP A 274 -8.89 -7.82 -15.45
C TRP A 274 -10.02 -7.92 -14.43
N VAL A 275 -10.09 -6.98 -13.48
CA VAL A 275 -11.23 -6.84 -12.57
C VAL A 275 -12.54 -6.73 -13.37
N GLY A 276 -12.59 -5.84 -14.36
CA GLY A 276 -13.77 -5.69 -15.23
C GLY A 276 -13.96 -6.82 -16.25
N LYS A 277 -12.93 -7.65 -16.49
CA LYS A 277 -13.04 -8.83 -17.35
C LYS A 277 -13.61 -10.04 -16.62
N ILE A 278 -13.33 -10.20 -15.33
CA ILE A 278 -13.86 -11.27 -14.49
C ILE A 278 -15.29 -10.93 -14.06
N TRP A 279 -15.47 -9.80 -13.38
CA TRP A 279 -16.76 -9.36 -12.86
C TRP A 279 -17.35 -8.29 -13.77
N LYS A 280 -18.16 -8.69 -14.76
CA LYS A 280 -18.82 -7.77 -15.69
C LYS A 280 -19.98 -7.06 -15.02
#